data_AF-A0AAU9THR9-F1
#
_entry.id   AF-A0AAU9THR9-F1
#
_cell.length_a   1.000
_cell.length_b   1.000
_cell.length_c   1.000
_cell.angle_alpha   90.00
_cell.angle_beta   90.00
_cell.angle_gamma   90.00
#
_symmetry.space_group_name_H-M   'P 1'
#
loop_
_entity.id
_entity.type
_entity.pdbx_description
1 polymer ?
#
loop_
_entity_poly.entity_id
_entity_poly.type
_entity_poly.pdbx_seq_one_letter_code
_entity_poly.pdbx_strand_id
1 'polypeptide(L)'
;MRAWSPWERRLCFAAPFCMRLLLAGARAARLGGGDPHAILHVFLQDAVSLGGGVIGALHIPEKWFPGAVDRCLNSHNIMHVLVVLAVYSMHQVTTKDLAWMSRVDCRAPLRQL
;
A
#
# COMPACT_ATOMS: atom_id res chain seq x y z
N MET A 1 -5.84 -22.10 14.69
CA MET A 1 -5.92 -22.09 13.21
C MET A 1 -4.52 -22.34 12.67
N ARG A 2 -4.26 -23.46 12.00
CA ARG A 2 -2.96 -23.76 11.37
C ARG A 2 -3.14 -23.63 9.86
N ALA A 3 -2.43 -22.70 9.23
CA ALA A 3 -2.35 -22.66 7.76
C ALA A 3 -1.69 -23.96 7.28
N TRP A 4 -2.40 -24.70 6.43
CA TRP A 4 -1.98 -25.98 5.85
C TRP A 4 -0.95 -25.73 4.74
N SER A 5 -1.03 -24.60 4.05
CA SER A 5 -0.12 -24.26 2.95
C SER A 5 0.59 -22.90 3.13
N PRO A 6 1.83 -22.74 2.60
CA PRO A 6 2.50 -21.45 2.52
C PRO A 6 1.70 -20.39 1.74
N TRP A 7 0.78 -20.83 0.87
CA TRP A 7 -0.08 -19.99 0.05
C TRP A 7 -1.22 -19.35 0.84
N GLU A 8 -1.82 -20.06 1.80
CA GLU A 8 -2.87 -19.50 2.68
C GLU A 8 -2.35 -18.28 3.46
N ARG A 9 -1.08 -18.29 3.89
CA ARG A 9 -0.46 -17.15 4.59
C ARG A 9 -0.26 -15.93 3.68
N ARG A 10 -0.04 -16.15 2.37
CA ARG A 10 0.17 -15.07 1.38
C ARG A 10 -1.16 -14.50 0.88
N LEU A 11 -2.19 -15.33 0.77
CA LEU A 11 -3.54 -14.92 0.36
C LEU A 11 -4.23 -14.00 1.37
N CYS A 12 -3.91 -14.12 2.66
CA CYS A 12 -4.37 -13.17 3.69
C CYS A 12 -3.97 -11.71 3.38
N PHE A 13 -2.86 -11.49 2.67
CA PHE A 13 -2.43 -10.16 2.24
C PHE A 13 -3.02 -9.73 0.89
N ALA A 14 -3.50 -10.68 0.08
CA ALA A 14 -4.16 -10.37 -1.19
C ALA A 14 -5.51 -9.69 -0.96
N ALA A 15 -6.30 -10.13 0.02
CA ALA A 15 -7.59 -9.53 0.33
C ALA A 15 -7.53 -8.02 0.65
N PRO A 16 -6.69 -7.54 1.61
CA PRO A 16 -6.57 -6.10 1.88
C PRO A 16 -5.97 -5.34 0.71
N PHE A 17 -5.08 -5.94 -0.09
CA PHE A 17 -4.54 -5.30 -1.29
C PHE A 17 -5.63 -5.09 -2.36
N CYS A 18 -6.44 -6.12 -2.66
CA CYS A 18 -7.56 -6.02 -3.59
C CYS A 18 -8.59 -4.97 -3.12
N MET A 19 -8.93 -4.97 -1.83
CA MET A 19 -9.82 -3.95 -1.26
C MET A 19 -9.29 -2.54 -1.52
N ARG A 20 -7.99 -2.32 -1.33
CA ARG A 20 -7.36 -1.00 -1.50
C ARG A 20 -7.32 -0.57 -2.96
N LEU A 21 -7.02 -1.49 -3.89
CA LEU A 21 -7.11 -1.21 -5.32
C LEU A 21 -8.53 -0.85 -5.77
N LEU A 22 -9.55 -1.53 -5.25
CA LEU A 22 -10.95 -1.22 -5.54
C LEU A 22 -11.33 0.18 -5.06
N LEU A 23 -10.93 0.55 -3.83
CA LEU A 23 -11.19 1.88 -3.28
C LEU A 23 -10.42 2.98 -4.02
N ALA A 24 -9.16 2.72 -4.39
CA ALA A 24 -8.37 3.62 -5.22
C ALA A 24 -9.00 3.82 -6.61
N GLY A 25 -9.50 2.74 -7.22
CA GLY A 25 -10.24 2.78 -8.49
C GLY A 25 -11.55 3.55 -8.39
N ALA A 26 -12.34 3.34 -7.33
CA ALA A 26 -13.56 4.10 -7.07
C ALA A 26 -13.27 5.60 -6.91
N ARG A 27 -12.17 5.96 -6.23
CA ARG A 27 -11.71 7.34 -6.09
C ARG A 27 -11.24 7.94 -7.40
N ALA A 28 -10.49 7.19 -8.22
CA ALA A 28 -10.07 7.62 -9.56
C ALA A 28 -11.26 7.82 -10.52
N ALA A 29 -12.29 6.98 -10.40
CA ALA A 29 -13.53 7.09 -11.17
C ALA A 29 -14.47 8.21 -10.68
N ARG A 30 -14.06 9.01 -9.68
CA ARG A 30 -14.87 10.05 -9.02
C ARG A 30 -16.19 9.53 -8.42
N LEU A 31 -16.22 8.23 -8.10
CA LEU A 31 -17.34 7.60 -7.38
C LEU A 31 -17.19 7.74 -5.87
N GLY A 32 -16.02 8.17 -5.39
CA GLY A 32 -15.72 8.45 -3.99
C GLY A 32 -15.15 9.86 -3.78
N GLY A 33 -15.28 10.37 -2.56
CA GLY A 33 -14.69 11.66 -2.14
C GLY A 33 -13.27 11.54 -1.58
N GLY A 34 -12.66 12.68 -1.31
CA GLY A 34 -11.37 12.80 -0.64
C GLY A 34 -10.46 13.84 -1.27
N ASP A 35 -9.36 14.16 -0.60
CA ASP A 35 -8.41 15.17 -1.05
C ASP A 35 -7.75 14.77 -2.39
N PRO A 36 -7.77 15.62 -3.43
CA PRO A 36 -7.17 15.31 -4.73
C PRO A 36 -5.63 15.23 -4.67
N HIS A 37 -4.97 15.89 -3.71
CA HIS A 37 -3.53 15.77 -3.51
C HIS A 37 -3.14 14.48 -2.76
N ALA A 38 -4.09 13.82 -2.09
CA ALA A 38 -3.84 12.54 -1.41
C ALA A 38 -3.80 11.33 -2.37
N ILE A 39 -4.33 11.44 -3.60
CA ILE A 39 -4.42 10.30 -4.53
C ILE A 39 -3.04 9.75 -4.93
N LEU A 40 -2.04 10.63 -5.05
CA LEU A 40 -0.66 10.23 -5.33
C LEU A 40 -0.11 9.33 -4.23
N HIS A 41 -0.37 9.66 -2.97
CA HIS A 41 0.08 8.86 -1.83
C HIS A 41 -0.65 7.51 -1.74
N VAL A 42 -1.90 7.42 -2.22
CA VAL A 42 -2.62 6.14 -2.34
C VAL A 42 -1.91 5.21 -3.32
N PHE A 43 -1.61 5.71 -4.53
CA PHE A 43 -0.86 4.93 -5.53
C PHE A 43 0.55 4.57 -5.03
N LEU A 44 1.22 5.50 -4.37
CA LEU A 44 2.57 5.28 -3.84
C LEU A 44 2.57 4.19 -2.76
N GLN A 45 1.58 4.19 -1.87
CA GLN A 45 1.42 3.15 -0.85
C GLN A 45 1.27 1.76 -1.48
N ASP A 46 0.46 1.63 -2.54
CA ASP A 46 0.22 0.35 -3.21
C ASP A 46 1.41 -0.11 -4.05
N ALA A 47 2.08 0.81 -4.75
CA ALA A 47 3.29 0.52 -5.50
C ALA A 47 4.44 0.05 -4.59
N VAL A 48 4.65 0.73 -3.46
CA VAL A 48 5.70 0.38 -2.49
C VAL A 48 5.39 -0.95 -1.79
N SER A 49 4.13 -1.19 -1.43
CA SER A 49 3.69 -2.46 -0.84
C SER A 49 3.90 -3.63 -1.79
N LEU A 50 3.51 -3.46 -3.07
CA LEU A 50 3.70 -4.47 -4.11
C LEU A 50 5.18 -4.72 -4.38
N GLY A 51 5.97 -3.65 -4.51
CA GLY A 51 7.42 -3.74 -4.68
C GLY A 51 8.11 -4.50 -3.56
N GLY A 52 7.76 -4.22 -2.30
CA GLY A 52 8.27 -4.95 -1.14
C GLY A 52 7.91 -6.44 -1.16
N GLY A 53 6.66 -6.76 -1.51
CA GLY A 53 6.20 -8.14 -1.66
C GLY A 53 6.93 -8.91 -2.77
N VAL A 54 7.16 -8.26 -3.92
CA VAL A 54 7.91 -8.83 -5.06
C VAL A 54 9.38 -9.05 -4.69
N ILE A 55 10.03 -8.08 -4.06
CA ILE A 55 11.42 -8.17 -3.61
C ILE A 55 11.60 -9.33 -2.62
N GLY A 56 10.71 -9.43 -1.64
CA GLY A 56 10.71 -10.52 -0.67
C GLY A 56 10.40 -11.90 -1.28
N ALA A 57 9.54 -11.97 -2.31
CA ALA A 57 9.21 -13.23 -2.97
C ALA A 57 10.31 -13.72 -3.92
N LEU A 58 10.97 -12.80 -4.62
CA LEU A 58 12.02 -13.09 -5.59
C LEU A 58 13.39 -13.28 -4.95
N HIS A 59 13.55 -12.98 -3.65
CA HIS A 59 14.82 -13.05 -2.93
C HIS A 59 15.90 -12.24 -3.68
N ILE A 60 15.59 -10.99 -4.03
CA ILE A 60 16.53 -10.04 -4.64
C ILE A 60 16.90 -9.02 -3.55
N PRO A 61 18.18 -8.63 -3.35
CA PRO A 61 19.36 -8.84 -4.19
C PRO A 61 20.24 -10.05 -3.82
N GLU A 62 19.89 -10.84 -2.80
CA GLU A 62 20.65 -12.02 -2.37
C GLU A 62 20.82 -13.08 -3.47
N LYS A 63 19.88 -13.17 -4.42
CA LYS A 63 20.01 -13.98 -5.64
C LYS A 63 21.11 -13.47 -6.60
N TRP A 64 21.43 -12.19 -6.59
CA TRP A 64 22.40 -11.57 -7.51
C TRP A 64 23.81 -11.46 -6.90
N PHE A 65 23.90 -11.32 -5.57
CA PHE A 65 25.18 -11.24 -4.84
C PHE A 65 25.21 -12.22 -3.67
N PRO A 66 25.42 -13.53 -3.93
CA PRO A 66 25.44 -14.54 -2.88
C PRO A 66 26.57 -14.25 -1.88
N GLY A 67 26.25 -14.18 -0.59
CA GLY A 67 27.20 -13.99 0.51
C GLY A 67 27.61 -12.54 0.84
N ALA A 68 27.24 -11.54 0.02
CA ALA A 68 27.58 -10.14 0.30
C ALA A 68 26.56 -9.41 1.18
N VAL A 69 25.29 -9.83 1.14
CA VAL A 69 24.14 -9.13 1.77
C VAL A 69 23.41 -9.98 2.83
N ASP A 70 24.01 -11.07 3.31
CA ASP A 70 23.36 -11.99 4.26
C ASP A 70 23.13 -11.37 5.64
N ARG A 71 23.98 -10.43 6.08
CA ARG A 71 23.82 -9.76 7.39
C ARG A 71 23.02 -8.45 7.31
N CYS A 72 23.16 -7.71 6.21
CA CYS A 72 22.52 -6.41 5.98
C CYS A 72 22.03 -6.34 4.53
N LEU A 73 20.82 -5.79 4.30
CA LEU A 73 20.18 -5.67 2.98
C LEU A 73 19.71 -6.99 2.33
N ASN A 74 19.45 -8.03 3.12
CA ASN A 74 18.65 -9.17 2.67
C ASN A 74 17.26 -8.70 2.18
N SER A 75 16.71 -9.39 1.18
CA SER A 75 15.38 -9.15 0.60
C SER A 75 14.28 -9.00 1.67
N HIS A 76 14.35 -9.77 2.76
CA HIS A 76 13.41 -9.70 3.87
C HIS A 76 13.51 -8.38 4.65
N ASN A 77 14.74 -7.90 4.90
CA ASN A 77 14.97 -6.62 5.58
C ASN A 77 14.49 -5.45 4.69
N ILE A 78 14.77 -5.52 3.38
CA ILE A 78 14.30 -4.53 2.42
C ILE A 78 12.77 -4.53 2.36
N MET A 79 12.14 -5.70 2.33
CA MET A 79 10.68 -5.82 2.39
C MET A 79 10.12 -5.14 3.65
N HIS A 80 10.70 -5.36 4.83
CA HIS A 80 10.26 -4.69 6.06
C HIS A 80 10.37 -3.16 5.98
N VAL A 81 11.47 -2.62 5.45
CA VAL A 81 11.64 -1.17 5.25
C VAL A 81 10.57 -0.61 4.31
N LEU A 82 10.31 -1.30 3.19
CA LEU A 82 9.29 -0.88 2.23
C LEU A 82 7.88 -0.91 2.83
N VAL A 83 7.56 -1.91 3.66
CA VAL A 83 6.28 -1.96 4.39
C VAL A 83 6.12 -0.75 5.31
N VAL A 84 7.17 -0.34 6.03
CA VAL A 84 7.11 0.86 6.89
C VAL A 84 6.88 2.14 6.07
N LEU A 85 7.55 2.28 4.92
CA LEU A 85 7.34 3.40 3.99
C LEU A 85 5.92 3.45 3.42
N ALA A 86 5.33 2.28 3.12
CA ALA A 86 3.95 2.18 2.70
C ALA A 86 2.99 2.63 3.82
N VAL A 87 3.20 2.20 5.06
CA VAL A 87 2.39 2.64 6.22
C VAL A 87 2.52 4.14 6.46
N TYR A 88 3.71 4.73 6.28
CA TYR A 88 3.88 6.17 6.36
C TYR A 88 3.05 6.91 5.29
N SER A 89 3.07 6.40 4.05
CA SER A 89 2.25 6.96 2.97
C SER A 89 0.75 6.83 3.28
N MET A 90 0.32 5.72 3.90
CA MET A 90 -1.04 5.53 4.40
C MET A 90 -1.42 6.62 5.39
N HIS A 91 -0.57 6.87 6.38
CA HIS A 91 -0.81 7.88 7.40
C HIS A 91 -0.95 9.28 6.78
N GLN A 92 -0.14 9.59 5.78
CA GLN A 92 -0.23 10.85 5.03
C GLN A 92 -1.57 10.98 4.29
N VAL A 93 -2.08 9.92 3.65
CA VAL A 93 -3.41 9.90 3.01
C VAL A 93 -4.50 10.12 4.05
N THR A 94 -4.50 9.32 5.12
CA THR A 94 -5.54 9.34 6.14
C THR A 94 -5.67 10.72 6.79
N THR A 95 -4.54 11.35 7.13
CA THR A 95 -4.53 12.69 7.73
C THR A 95 -5.04 13.75 6.76
N LYS A 96 -4.67 13.69 5.47
CA LYS A 96 -5.18 14.61 4.44
C LYS A 96 -6.68 14.42 4.21
N ASP A 97 -7.16 13.19 4.18
CA ASP A 97 -8.57 12.87 4.00
C ASP A 97 -9.42 13.30 5.21
N LEU A 98 -8.95 13.07 6.44
CA LEU A 98 -9.60 13.59 7.65
C LEU A 98 -9.68 15.12 7.62
N ALA A 99 -8.59 15.79 7.23
CA ALA A 99 -8.58 17.25 7.10
C ALA A 99 -9.53 17.75 6.00
N TRP A 100 -9.64 17.03 4.88
CA TRP A 100 -10.62 17.32 3.82
C TRP A 100 -12.05 17.12 4.32
N MET A 101 -12.35 15.98 4.96
CA MET A 101 -13.66 15.68 5.54
C MET A 101 -14.10 16.73 6.57
N SER A 102 -13.17 17.28 7.36
CA SER A 102 -13.48 18.32 8.34
C SER A 102 -13.89 19.67 7.72
N ARG A 103 -13.60 19.88 6.43
CA ARG A 103 -13.84 21.14 5.70
C ARG A 103 -14.94 21.01 4.65
N VAL A 104 -15.33 19.80 4.30
CA VAL A 104 -16.30 19.53 3.24
C VAL A 104 -17.72 19.64 3.75
N ASP A 105 -18.58 20.32 2.99
CA ASP A 105 -20.01 20.36 3.25
C ASP A 105 -20.69 19.19 2.52
N CYS A 106 -21.15 18.20 3.28
CA CYS A 106 -21.79 16.98 2.76
C CYS A 106 -23.12 17.25 2.03
N ARG A 107 -23.64 18.49 2.08
CA ARG A 107 -24.84 18.91 1.37
C ARG A 107 -24.58 19.36 -0.07
N ALA A 108 -23.32 19.58 -0.45
CA ALA A 108 -22.96 20.00 -1.80
C ALA A 108 -23.07 18.82 -2.80
N PRO A 109 -23.66 19.03 -3.99
CA PRO A 109 -23.77 17.97 -4.99
C PRO A 109 -22.37 17.52 -5.48
N LEU A 110 -22.18 16.21 -5.63
CA LEU A 110 -20.96 15.49 -6.07
C LEU A 110 -20.24 16.05 -7.31
N ARG A 111 -20.86 16.98 -8.06
CA ARG A 111 -20.26 17.66 -9.22
C ARG A 111 -19.31 18.80 -8.87
N GLN A 112 -19.29 19.28 -7.63
CA GLN A 112 -18.46 20.41 -7.19
C GLN A 112 -17.30 20.01 -6.24
N LEU A 113 -17.13 18.71 -5.97
CA LEU A 113 -16.08 18.15 -5.11
C LEU A 113 -14.92 17.56 -5.93
#